data_AF-B8C953-F1
#
_entry.id   AF-B8C953-F1
#
_cell.length_a   1.000
_cell.length_b   1.000
_cell.length_c   1.000
_cell.angle_alpha   90.00
_cell.angle_beta   90.00
_cell.angle_gamma   90.00
#
_symmetry.space_group_name_H-M   'P 1'
#
loop_
_entity.id
_entity.type
_entity.pdbx_description
1 polymer ?
#
loop_
_entity_poly.entity_id
_entity_poly.type
_entity_poly.pdbx_seq_one_letter_code
_entity_poly.pdbx_strand_id
1 'polypeptide(L)'
;VSSVTGNYSQVDKLWSILPALYAWMCVVDDRTTLMACFVTLWSCRLTYNFYRRGGYTFPPWRGEEDYRWECIRRGKLGGWWTILTNKWIMILFNFFFISLYQNWLLLWIASPSLVAWSMAMEARLCDKGVGATPLNILDGIAAFLFLSAIVIEAVADNQQYIFQTRKYEWKATLQQPEGSFANAVRSIISKSTEKEFTDGFCQSGLFAIVRKPNYAAEQLVWISFYLFSVAASASPSLHLWNWSGCGFVLLCMLFQGSGWLTEQLSIQKYGSKYREYQTRVPLYVPRIFGRRNETSDKTD
;
A
#
# COMPACT_ATOMS: atom_id res chain seq x y z
N VAL A 1 12.65 18.77 -8.10
CA VAL A 1 12.64 18.94 -6.63
C VAL A 1 13.43 17.84 -5.92
N SER A 2 13.14 16.56 -6.14
CA SER A 2 13.79 15.43 -5.43
C SER A 2 15.31 15.46 -5.49
N SER A 3 15.92 15.56 -6.68
CA SER A 3 17.38 15.58 -6.84
C SER A 3 18.06 16.80 -6.20
N VAL A 4 17.37 17.94 -6.10
CA VAL A 4 17.89 19.18 -5.51
C VAL A 4 17.86 19.11 -3.99
N THR A 5 16.80 18.51 -3.44
CA THR A 5 16.56 18.42 -1.99
C THR A 5 17.15 17.17 -1.35
N GLY A 6 17.58 16.19 -2.15
CA GLY A 6 18.07 14.91 -1.67
C GLY A 6 16.99 13.99 -1.10
N ASN A 7 15.72 14.39 -1.16
CA ASN A 7 14.57 13.62 -0.69
C ASN A 7 13.77 13.10 -1.90
N TYR A 8 13.80 11.79 -2.10
CA TYR A 8 13.19 11.08 -3.23
C TYR A 8 11.71 10.70 -3.00
N SER A 9 11.16 11.02 -1.82
CA SER A 9 9.76 10.81 -1.46
C SER A 9 8.83 11.97 -1.82
N GLN A 10 9.22 12.83 -2.77
CA GLN A 10 8.34 13.94 -3.19
C GLN A 10 7.09 13.44 -3.90
N VAL A 11 7.18 12.36 -4.66
CA VAL A 11 6.00 11.78 -5.33
C VAL A 11 5.12 11.03 -4.33
N ASP A 12 5.70 10.45 -3.28
CA ASP A 12 4.95 9.82 -2.18
C ASP A 12 3.98 10.82 -1.52
N LYS A 13 4.36 12.12 -1.44
CA LYS A 13 3.48 13.19 -0.94
C LYS A 13 2.27 13.44 -1.84
N LEU A 14 2.46 13.33 -3.15
CA LEU A 14 1.42 13.54 -4.17
C LEU A 14 0.55 12.29 -4.36
N TRP A 15 1.08 11.11 -4.03
CA TRP A 15 0.44 9.81 -4.21
C TRP A 15 -0.95 9.76 -3.58
N SER A 16 -1.10 10.32 -2.38
CA SER A 16 -2.38 10.34 -1.66
C SER A 16 -3.35 11.40 -2.14
N ILE A 17 -2.97 12.30 -3.05
CA ILE A 17 -3.76 13.49 -3.44
C ILE A 17 -4.22 13.40 -4.88
N LEU A 18 -3.30 13.09 -5.81
CA LEU A 18 -3.56 13.18 -7.24
C LEU A 18 -4.72 12.28 -7.73
N PRO A 19 -4.84 11.01 -7.30
CA PRO A 19 -5.94 10.17 -7.80
C PRO A 19 -7.33 10.71 -7.44
N ALA A 20 -7.51 11.30 -6.25
CA ALA A 20 -8.77 11.94 -5.88
C ALA A 20 -9.06 13.15 -6.77
N LEU A 21 -8.07 14.01 -7.00
CA LEU A 21 -8.23 15.15 -7.90
C LEU A 21 -8.65 14.72 -9.31
N TYR A 22 -8.02 13.67 -9.85
CA TYR A 22 -8.38 13.13 -11.16
C TYR A 22 -9.79 12.55 -11.18
N ALA A 23 -10.21 11.84 -10.13
CA ALA A 23 -11.56 11.31 -10.02
C ALA A 23 -12.62 12.44 -9.95
N TRP A 24 -12.36 13.51 -9.19
CA TRP A 24 -13.25 14.67 -9.10
C TRP A 24 -13.42 15.41 -10.43
N MET A 25 -12.37 15.47 -11.27
CA MET A 25 -12.47 16.03 -12.63
C MET A 25 -13.41 15.23 -13.54
N CYS A 26 -13.70 13.98 -13.20
CA CYS A 26 -14.54 13.06 -13.98
C CYS A 26 -16.00 13.02 -13.48
N VAL A 27 -16.38 13.83 -12.48
CA VAL A 27 -17.74 13.76 -11.88
C VAL A 27 -18.77 14.38 -12.82
N VAL A 28 -19.75 13.55 -13.20
CA VAL A 28 -20.88 13.95 -14.04
C VAL A 28 -22.20 13.34 -13.61
N ASP A 29 -22.19 12.15 -13.01
CA ASP A 29 -23.35 11.33 -12.64
C ASP A 29 -23.15 10.64 -11.27
N ASP A 30 -24.12 9.82 -10.85
CA ASP A 30 -24.09 9.14 -9.54
C ASP A 30 -22.89 8.18 -9.41
N ARG A 31 -22.55 7.43 -10.46
CA ARG A 31 -21.42 6.49 -10.46
C ARG A 31 -20.10 7.22 -10.30
N THR A 32 -19.84 8.23 -11.12
CA THR A 32 -18.59 9.02 -11.06
C THR A 32 -18.48 9.80 -9.75
N THR A 33 -19.61 10.28 -9.20
CA THR A 33 -19.65 10.88 -7.86
C THR A 33 -19.25 9.87 -6.77
N LEU A 34 -19.83 8.66 -6.81
CA LEU A 34 -19.50 7.58 -5.87
C LEU A 34 -18.01 7.23 -5.93
N MET A 35 -17.45 7.09 -7.13
CA MET A 35 -16.02 6.85 -7.36
C MET A 35 -15.15 7.96 -6.75
N ALA A 36 -15.50 9.23 -6.96
CA ALA A 36 -14.76 10.36 -6.41
C ALA A 36 -14.80 10.38 -4.87
N CYS A 37 -15.96 10.11 -4.27
CA CYS A 37 -16.09 9.98 -2.81
C CYS A 37 -15.23 8.84 -2.24
N PHE A 38 -15.21 7.68 -2.91
CA PHE A 38 -14.42 6.52 -2.47
C PHE A 38 -12.92 6.76 -2.56
N VAL A 39 -12.43 7.31 -3.67
CA VAL A 39 -11.00 7.68 -3.78
C VAL A 39 -10.66 8.79 -2.79
N THR A 40 -11.58 9.72 -2.50
CA THR A 40 -11.37 10.72 -1.44
C THR A 40 -11.21 10.08 -0.07
N LEU A 41 -12.03 9.07 0.27
CA LEU A 41 -11.88 8.33 1.53
C LEU A 41 -10.51 7.62 1.61
N TRP A 42 -10.10 6.95 0.53
CA TRP A 42 -8.77 6.35 0.41
C TRP A 42 -7.65 7.39 0.59
N SER A 43 -7.79 8.53 -0.09
CA SER A 43 -6.86 9.66 -0.05
C SER A 43 -6.72 10.21 1.36
N CYS A 44 -7.83 10.55 2.03
CA CYS A 44 -7.81 11.04 3.42
C CYS A 44 -7.09 10.07 4.36
N ARG A 45 -7.37 8.77 4.24
CA ARG A 45 -6.70 7.74 5.04
C ARG A 45 -5.20 7.68 4.76
N LEU A 46 -4.79 7.66 3.48
CA LEU A 46 -3.38 7.57 3.12
C LEU A 46 -2.61 8.84 3.53
N THR A 47 -3.20 10.02 3.29
CA THR A 47 -2.66 11.31 3.71
C THR A 47 -2.45 11.32 5.23
N TYR A 48 -3.43 10.87 6.02
CA TYR A 48 -3.29 10.76 7.48
C TYR A 48 -2.17 9.79 7.89
N ASN A 49 -2.09 8.60 7.27
CA ASN A 49 -1.05 7.61 7.59
C ASN A 49 0.37 8.11 7.25
N PHE A 50 0.51 8.89 6.17
CA PHE A 50 1.79 9.51 5.81
C PHE A 50 2.14 10.71 6.70
N TYR A 51 1.14 11.53 7.04
CA TYR A 51 1.27 12.65 7.98
C TYR A 51 1.81 12.22 9.34
N ARG A 52 1.20 11.21 9.98
CA ARG A 52 1.60 10.74 11.31
C ARG A 52 2.99 10.07 11.36
N ARG A 53 3.60 9.84 10.20
CA ARG A 53 4.98 9.35 10.04
C ARG A 53 5.96 10.47 9.65
N GLY A 54 5.56 11.74 9.76
CA GLY A 54 6.44 12.88 9.47
C GLY A 54 6.64 13.17 7.97
N GLY A 55 5.81 12.60 7.10
CA GLY A 55 5.93 12.76 5.64
C GLY A 55 5.57 14.16 5.13
N TYR A 56 4.72 14.89 5.84
CA TYR A 56 4.34 16.28 5.53
C TYR A 56 4.94 17.25 6.54
N THR A 57 5.82 18.14 6.09
CA THR A 57 6.39 19.24 6.90
C THR A 57 6.43 20.50 6.06
N PHE A 58 6.55 21.67 6.70
CA PHE A 58 6.82 22.92 6.00
C PHE A 58 8.32 23.28 6.09
N PRO A 59 8.98 23.67 4.97
CA PRO A 59 8.47 23.76 3.60
C PRO A 59 8.12 22.39 2.98
N PRO A 60 7.18 22.32 2.01
CA PRO A 60 6.56 21.07 1.55
C PRO A 60 7.52 20.06 0.94
N TRP A 61 8.72 20.47 0.52
CA TRP A 61 9.76 19.58 0.01
C TRP A 61 10.64 18.94 1.09
N ARG A 62 10.51 19.33 2.36
CA ARG A 62 11.12 18.65 3.52
C ARG A 62 10.22 17.54 4.07
N GLY A 63 10.69 16.80 5.06
CA GLY A 63 9.96 15.71 5.70
C GLY A 63 10.79 14.42 5.73
N GLU A 64 10.28 13.41 6.42
CA GLU A 64 10.92 12.10 6.44
C GLU A 64 10.91 11.49 5.04
N GLU A 65 12.07 11.00 4.61
CA GLU A 65 12.20 10.23 3.38
C GLU A 65 11.95 8.75 3.67
N ASP A 66 11.34 8.05 2.72
CA ASP A 66 11.25 6.59 2.79
C ASP A 66 12.65 5.96 2.89
N TYR A 67 12.85 5.18 3.96
CA TYR A 67 14.12 4.51 4.27
C TYR A 67 14.61 3.57 3.14
N ARG A 68 13.74 3.13 2.24
CA ARG A 68 14.11 2.31 1.06
C ARG A 68 15.09 3.05 0.16
N TRP A 69 14.91 4.36 -0.02
CA TRP A 69 15.80 5.17 -0.85
C TRP A 69 17.20 5.28 -0.25
N GLU A 70 17.27 5.44 1.07
CA GLU A 70 18.55 5.39 1.78
C GLU A 70 19.23 4.02 1.67
N CYS A 71 18.47 2.93 1.79
CA CYS A 71 19.01 1.57 1.62
C CYS A 71 19.59 1.34 0.22
N ILE A 72 18.91 1.83 -0.82
CA ILE A 72 19.38 1.76 -2.21
C ILE A 72 20.66 2.58 -2.39
N ARG A 73 20.69 3.83 -1.91
CA ARG A 73 21.89 4.70 -2.03
C ARG A 73 23.09 4.15 -1.27
N ARG A 74 22.88 3.46 -0.15
CA ARG A 74 23.94 2.78 0.62
C ARG A 74 24.33 1.41 0.05
N GLY A 75 23.71 0.95 -1.04
CA GLY A 75 24.04 -0.31 -1.69
C GLY A 75 23.66 -1.55 -0.88
N LYS A 76 22.74 -1.45 0.08
CA LYS A 76 22.39 -2.57 0.99
C LYS A 76 21.86 -3.79 0.25
N LEU A 77 21.22 -3.61 -0.91
CA LEU A 77 20.70 -4.71 -1.73
C LEU A 77 21.79 -5.59 -2.36
N GLY A 78 23.00 -5.06 -2.56
CA GLY A 78 24.06 -5.77 -3.29
C GLY A 78 23.73 -6.04 -4.77
N GLY A 79 24.60 -6.82 -5.42
CA GLY A 79 24.43 -7.27 -6.81
C GLY A 79 24.27 -6.12 -7.82
N TRP A 80 23.45 -6.33 -8.85
CA TRP A 80 23.17 -5.33 -9.90
C TRP A 80 22.57 -4.02 -9.37
N TRP A 81 21.92 -4.03 -8.20
CA TRP A 81 21.32 -2.85 -7.59
C TRP A 81 22.36 -1.84 -7.06
N THR A 82 23.62 -2.27 -6.90
CA THR A 82 24.73 -1.37 -6.54
C THR A 82 24.98 -0.29 -7.58
N ILE A 83 24.55 -0.50 -8.83
CA ILE A 83 24.59 0.52 -9.89
C ILE A 83 23.84 1.82 -9.47
N LEU A 84 22.76 1.69 -8.70
CA LEU A 84 21.99 2.85 -8.19
C LEU A 84 22.71 3.63 -7.08
N THR A 85 23.88 3.18 -6.61
CA THR A 85 24.72 3.98 -5.70
C THR A 85 25.44 5.10 -6.43
N ASN A 86 25.61 4.98 -7.76
CA ASN A 86 26.17 6.03 -8.58
C ASN A 86 25.20 7.23 -8.64
N LYS A 87 25.70 8.42 -8.31
CA LYS A 87 24.91 9.66 -8.26
C LYS A 87 24.16 9.94 -9.57
N TRP A 88 24.80 9.81 -10.72
CA TRP A 88 24.18 10.14 -12.01
C TRP A 88 23.11 9.12 -12.39
N ILE A 89 23.37 7.84 -12.13
CA ILE A 89 22.39 6.78 -12.40
C ILE A 89 21.19 6.93 -11.45
N MET A 90 21.40 7.29 -10.19
CA MET A 90 20.31 7.59 -9.26
C MET A 90 19.48 8.81 -9.69
N ILE A 91 20.11 9.84 -10.26
CA ILE A 91 19.39 11.00 -10.81
C ILE A 91 18.51 10.58 -12.00
N LEU A 92 19.06 9.79 -12.94
CA LEU A 92 18.30 9.28 -14.08
C LEU A 92 17.15 8.37 -13.63
N PHE A 93 17.42 7.45 -12.71
CA PHE A 93 16.41 6.59 -12.10
C PHE A 93 15.30 7.42 -11.45
N ASN A 94 15.65 8.44 -10.68
CA ASN A 94 14.65 9.33 -10.10
C ASN A 94 13.84 10.10 -11.14
N PHE A 95 14.47 10.55 -12.23
CA PHE A 95 13.76 11.28 -13.26
C PHE A 95 12.75 10.36 -13.98
N PHE A 96 13.19 9.22 -14.50
CA PHE A 96 12.35 8.33 -15.30
C PHE A 96 11.40 7.48 -14.47
N PHE A 97 11.87 6.87 -13.38
CA PHE A 97 11.06 5.96 -12.58
C PHE A 97 10.25 6.69 -11.51
N ILE A 98 10.93 7.40 -10.60
CA ILE A 98 10.27 8.04 -9.46
C ILE A 98 9.38 9.20 -9.94
N SER A 99 9.90 10.10 -10.77
CA SER A 99 9.17 11.32 -11.14
C SER A 99 8.19 11.08 -12.28
N LEU A 100 8.62 10.45 -13.38
CA LEU A 100 7.77 10.27 -14.55
C LEU A 100 6.84 9.07 -14.42
N TYR A 101 7.38 7.86 -14.24
CA TYR A 101 6.57 6.63 -14.20
C TYR A 101 5.57 6.61 -13.04
N GLN A 102 5.94 7.03 -11.81
CA GLN A 102 4.98 7.02 -10.70
C GLN A 102 3.84 8.05 -10.88
N ASN A 103 4.11 9.25 -11.40
CA ASN A 103 3.02 10.21 -11.69
C ASN A 103 2.12 9.69 -12.83
N TRP A 104 2.72 9.07 -13.84
CA TRP A 104 1.95 8.40 -14.89
C TRP A 104 1.09 7.28 -14.29
N LEU A 105 1.63 6.45 -13.41
CA LEU A 105 0.88 5.40 -12.73
C LEU A 105 -0.28 5.95 -11.90
N LEU A 106 -0.10 7.07 -11.19
CA LEU A 106 -1.18 7.75 -10.44
C LEU A 106 -2.34 8.19 -11.33
N LEU A 107 -2.07 8.65 -12.54
CA LEU A 107 -3.10 8.93 -13.53
C LEU A 107 -3.80 7.64 -13.99
N TRP A 108 -3.03 6.58 -14.25
CA TRP A 108 -3.58 5.31 -14.75
C TRP A 108 -4.43 4.56 -13.73
N ILE A 109 -4.09 4.56 -12.44
CA ILE A 109 -4.95 3.95 -11.42
C ILE A 109 -6.27 4.72 -11.23
N ALA A 110 -6.28 6.03 -11.52
CA ALA A 110 -7.49 6.85 -11.52
C ALA A 110 -8.28 6.77 -12.84
N SER A 111 -7.68 6.32 -13.94
CA SER A 111 -8.32 6.25 -15.26
C SER A 111 -9.65 5.48 -15.37
N PRO A 112 -10.01 4.53 -14.47
CA PRO A 112 -11.37 3.99 -14.43
C PRO A 112 -12.46 5.06 -14.31
N SER A 113 -12.20 6.18 -13.61
CA SER A 113 -13.16 7.30 -13.52
C SER A 113 -13.35 8.00 -14.86
N LEU A 114 -12.29 8.08 -15.67
CA LEU A 114 -12.35 8.67 -17.01
C LEU A 114 -13.18 7.79 -17.96
N VAL A 115 -13.08 6.46 -17.84
CA VAL A 115 -13.93 5.53 -18.60
C VAL A 115 -15.40 5.68 -18.16
N ALA A 116 -15.69 5.71 -16.86
CA ALA A 116 -17.05 5.90 -16.38
C ALA A 116 -17.64 7.24 -16.85
N TRP A 117 -16.85 8.31 -16.79
CA TRP A 117 -17.19 9.62 -17.32
C TRP A 117 -17.48 9.61 -18.82
N SER A 118 -16.63 8.95 -19.63
CA SER A 118 -16.81 8.94 -21.08
C SER A 118 -18.09 8.20 -21.48
N MET A 119 -18.41 7.10 -20.81
CA MET A 119 -19.66 6.35 -21.02
C MET A 119 -20.88 7.19 -20.62
N ALA A 120 -20.81 7.91 -19.49
CA ALA A 120 -21.89 8.79 -19.04
C ALA A 120 -22.10 10.00 -19.99
N MET A 121 -21.03 10.60 -20.49
CA MET A 121 -21.10 11.70 -21.47
C MET A 121 -21.63 11.26 -22.82
N GLU A 122 -21.21 10.09 -23.32
CA GLU A 122 -21.74 9.55 -24.57
C GLU A 122 -23.26 9.38 -24.49
N ALA A 123 -23.78 8.83 -23.39
CA ALA A 123 -25.21 8.66 -23.19
C ALA A 123 -25.99 9.97 -23.03
N ARG A 124 -25.36 11.06 -22.55
CA ARG A 124 -26.02 12.38 -22.43
C ARG A 124 -26.04 13.16 -23.73
N LEU A 125 -24.98 13.04 -24.53
CA LEU A 125 -24.81 13.85 -25.74
C LEU A 125 -25.38 13.15 -26.98
N CYS A 126 -25.37 11.83 -27.01
CA CYS A 126 -25.94 11.07 -28.11
C CYS A 126 -27.41 10.76 -27.80
N ASP A 127 -28.32 11.45 -28.47
CA ASP A 127 -29.78 11.22 -28.46
C ASP A 127 -30.17 9.91 -29.17
N LYS A 128 -29.46 8.82 -28.85
CA LYS A 128 -29.61 7.48 -29.46
C LYS A 128 -30.60 6.60 -28.68
N GLY A 129 -31.35 7.14 -27.71
CA GLY A 129 -32.26 6.38 -26.85
C GLY A 129 -31.57 5.38 -25.91
N VAL A 130 -30.24 5.36 -25.86
CA VAL A 130 -29.45 4.56 -24.92
C VAL A 130 -29.13 5.47 -23.73
N GLY A 131 -29.98 5.42 -22.70
CA GLY A 131 -29.73 6.14 -21.46
C GLY A 131 -28.43 5.70 -20.78
N ALA A 132 -27.89 6.56 -19.91
CA ALA A 132 -26.70 6.23 -19.14
C ALA A 132 -26.94 4.95 -18.33
N THR A 133 -25.98 4.02 -18.34
CA THR A 133 -26.08 2.78 -17.58
C THR A 133 -26.23 3.12 -16.10
N PRO A 134 -27.40 2.83 -15.47
CA PRO A 134 -27.61 3.16 -14.07
C PRO A 134 -26.67 2.34 -13.19
N LEU A 135 -26.58 2.72 -11.91
CA LEU A 135 -25.89 1.90 -10.91
C LEU A 135 -26.44 0.47 -10.92
N ASN A 136 -25.55 -0.51 -10.90
CA ASN A 136 -25.88 -1.92 -11.05
C ASN A 136 -25.15 -2.78 -10.01
N ILE A 137 -25.36 -4.10 -10.10
CA ILE A 137 -24.80 -5.06 -9.13
C ILE A 137 -23.26 -5.00 -9.09
N LEU A 138 -22.59 -4.75 -10.23
CA LEU A 138 -21.14 -4.63 -10.26
C LEU A 138 -20.65 -3.41 -9.49
N ASP A 139 -21.38 -2.29 -9.52
CA ASP A 139 -21.09 -1.12 -8.68
C ASP A 139 -21.19 -1.48 -7.19
N GLY A 140 -22.21 -2.26 -6.81
CA GLY A 140 -22.37 -2.76 -5.44
C GLY A 140 -21.24 -3.69 -4.99
N ILE A 141 -20.81 -4.62 -5.84
CA ILE A 141 -19.67 -5.51 -5.57
C ILE A 141 -18.37 -4.70 -5.45
N ALA A 142 -18.13 -3.79 -6.39
CA ALA A 142 -16.97 -2.90 -6.40
C ALA A 142 -16.92 -2.07 -5.11
N ALA A 143 -18.05 -1.50 -4.70
CA ALA A 143 -18.15 -0.72 -3.47
C ALA A 143 -17.86 -1.54 -2.21
N PHE A 144 -18.45 -2.74 -2.10
CA PHE A 144 -18.21 -3.62 -0.98
C PHE A 144 -16.73 -4.01 -0.85
N LEU A 145 -16.10 -4.41 -1.95
CA LEU A 145 -14.68 -4.78 -1.97
C LEU A 145 -13.78 -3.60 -1.65
N PHE A 146 -14.05 -2.43 -2.23
CA PHE A 146 -13.27 -1.21 -2.02
C PHE A 146 -13.31 -0.76 -0.55
N LEU A 147 -14.51 -0.68 0.05
CA LEU A 147 -14.67 -0.29 1.45
C LEU A 147 -14.04 -1.32 2.40
N SER A 148 -14.23 -2.60 2.13
CA SER A 148 -13.60 -3.68 2.91
C SER A 148 -12.07 -3.57 2.85
N ALA A 149 -11.51 -3.31 1.67
CA ALA A 149 -10.08 -3.13 1.48
C ALA A 149 -9.55 -1.90 2.25
N ILE A 150 -10.24 -0.75 2.21
CA ILE A 150 -9.88 0.43 3.01
C ILE A 150 -9.84 0.10 4.51
N VAL A 151 -10.83 -0.63 5.02
CA VAL A 151 -10.88 -1.02 6.44
C VAL A 151 -9.70 -1.93 6.78
N ILE A 152 -9.43 -2.95 5.98
CA ILE A 152 -8.28 -3.85 6.19
C ILE A 152 -6.97 -3.06 6.17
N GLU A 153 -6.82 -2.14 5.22
CA GLU A 153 -5.63 -1.31 5.10
C GLU A 153 -5.44 -0.39 6.31
N ALA A 154 -6.51 0.28 6.76
CA ALA A 154 -6.48 1.13 7.95
C ALA A 154 -6.14 0.33 9.22
N VAL A 155 -6.69 -0.88 9.38
CA VAL A 155 -6.35 -1.78 10.49
C VAL A 155 -4.89 -2.20 10.42
N ALA A 156 -4.40 -2.61 9.25
CA ALA A 156 -3.01 -3.00 9.03
C ALA A 156 -2.03 -1.87 9.35
N ASP A 157 -2.33 -0.65 8.88
CA ASP A 157 -1.53 0.54 9.16
C ASP A 157 -1.49 0.85 10.66
N ASN A 158 -2.63 0.76 11.36
CA ASN A 158 -2.71 1.00 12.79
C ASN A 158 -1.99 -0.07 13.62
N GLN A 159 -2.13 -1.35 13.26
CA GLN A 159 -1.39 -2.44 13.90
C GLN A 159 0.12 -2.21 13.77
N GLN A 160 0.60 -1.89 12.57
CA GLN A 160 2.01 -1.62 12.34
C GLN A 160 2.50 -0.38 13.10
N TYR A 161 1.72 0.70 13.11
CA TYR A 161 2.08 1.92 13.84
C TYR A 161 2.19 1.68 15.34
N ILE A 162 1.18 1.06 15.95
CA ILE A 162 1.17 0.71 17.37
C ILE A 162 2.37 -0.20 17.72
N PHE A 163 2.63 -1.21 16.89
CA PHE A 163 3.79 -2.08 17.08
C PHE A 163 5.10 -1.31 17.10
N GLN A 164 5.34 -0.41 16.13
CA GLN A 164 6.58 0.35 16.07
C GLN A 164 6.70 1.28 17.29
N THR A 165 5.66 2.05 17.61
CA THR A 165 5.65 2.97 18.75
C THR A 165 5.97 2.25 20.05
N ARG A 166 5.24 1.17 20.36
CA ARG A 166 5.47 0.39 21.58
C ARG A 166 6.84 -0.30 21.63
N LYS A 167 7.35 -0.75 20.48
CA LYS A 167 8.70 -1.31 20.41
C LYS A 167 9.77 -0.26 20.72
N TYR A 168 9.61 0.98 20.25
CA TYR A 168 10.53 2.07 20.57
C TYR A 168 10.47 2.42 22.06
N GLU A 169 9.28 2.53 22.64
CA GLU A 169 9.08 2.72 24.08
C GLU A 169 9.74 1.60 24.89
N TRP A 170 9.49 0.34 24.51
CA TRP A 170 10.11 -0.82 25.15
C TRP A 170 11.64 -0.77 25.07
N LYS A 171 12.23 -0.42 23.92
CA LYS A 171 13.68 -0.25 23.80
C LYS A 171 14.23 0.85 24.70
N ALA A 172 13.50 1.96 24.86
CA ALA A 172 13.90 3.02 25.79
C ALA A 172 13.90 2.53 27.25
N THR A 173 12.97 1.63 27.63
CA THR A 173 12.98 1.02 28.98
C THR A 173 14.20 0.14 29.25
N LEU A 174 14.80 -0.47 28.21
CA LEU A 174 16.01 -1.29 28.36
C LEU A 174 17.27 -0.47 28.70
N GLN A 175 17.24 0.84 28.44
CA GLN A 175 18.36 1.74 28.72
C GLN A 175 18.30 2.32 30.14
N GLN A 176 17.22 2.06 30.88
CA GLN A 176 17.03 2.57 32.24
C GLN A 176 17.72 1.68 33.28
N PRO A 177 18.16 2.24 34.43
CA PRO A 177 18.75 1.46 35.51
C PRO A 177 17.82 0.38 36.04
N GLU A 178 18.41 -0.73 36.50
CA GLU A 178 17.67 -1.77 37.21
C GLU A 178 17.02 -1.21 38.49
N GLY A 179 15.75 -1.58 38.73
CA GLY A 179 14.95 -1.08 39.86
C GLY A 179 14.10 0.14 39.54
N SER A 180 14.22 0.75 38.35
CA SER A 180 13.35 1.84 37.92
C SER A 180 11.92 1.36 37.64
N PHE A 181 10.94 2.28 37.66
CA PHE A 181 9.55 1.99 37.27
C PHE A 181 9.43 1.35 35.87
N ALA A 182 10.40 1.60 34.99
CA ALA A 182 10.49 0.99 33.67
C ALA A 182 10.58 -0.55 33.72
N ASN A 183 11.12 -1.13 34.81
CA ASN A 183 11.15 -2.57 35.02
C ASN A 183 9.75 -3.14 35.31
N ALA A 184 8.93 -2.40 36.05
CA ALA A 184 7.53 -2.79 36.31
C ALA A 184 6.68 -2.72 35.03
N VAL A 185 6.93 -1.76 34.15
CA VAL A 185 6.25 -1.70 32.84
C VAL A 185 6.61 -2.92 31.98
N ARG A 186 7.87 -3.39 32.03
CA ARG A 186 8.30 -4.59 31.31
C ARG A 186 7.62 -5.87 31.80
N SER A 187 7.40 -6.02 33.10
CA SER A 187 6.79 -7.24 33.67
C SER A 187 5.30 -7.42 33.32
N ILE A 188 4.63 -6.36 32.85
CA ILE A 188 3.22 -6.40 32.43
C ILE A 188 3.08 -6.84 30.96
N ILE A 189 4.15 -6.78 30.17
CA ILE A 189 4.13 -7.15 28.75
C ILE A 189 3.97 -8.67 28.62
N SER A 190 3.03 -9.11 27.77
CA SER A 190 2.84 -10.53 27.51
C SER A 190 4.06 -11.14 26.82
N LYS A 191 4.34 -12.43 27.09
CA LYS A 191 5.47 -13.15 26.46
C LYS A 191 5.45 -13.11 24.92
N SER A 192 4.26 -13.13 24.32
CA SER A 192 4.13 -13.05 22.85
C SER A 192 4.52 -11.67 22.32
N THR A 193 4.11 -10.60 23.00
CA THR A 193 4.49 -9.22 22.66
C THR A 193 6.00 -9.00 22.84
N GLU A 194 6.58 -9.49 23.93
CA GLU A 194 8.02 -9.42 24.17
C GLU A 194 8.81 -10.14 23.07
N LYS A 195 8.33 -11.32 22.64
CA LYS A 195 8.90 -12.04 21.50
C LYS A 195 8.86 -11.21 20.22
N GLU A 196 7.73 -10.58 19.88
CA GLU A 196 7.63 -9.73 18.69
C GLU A 196 8.57 -8.52 18.75
N PHE A 197 8.72 -7.88 19.91
CA PHE A 197 9.67 -6.77 20.08
C PHE A 197 11.12 -7.21 19.92
N THR A 198 11.45 -8.39 20.45
CA THR A 198 12.79 -9.00 20.32
C THR A 198 13.07 -9.45 18.89
N ASP A 199 12.07 -9.97 18.18
CA ASP A 199 12.19 -10.33 16.77
C ASP A 199 12.25 -9.10 15.86
N GLY A 200 11.64 -7.98 16.27
CA GLY A 200 11.78 -6.66 15.68
C GLY A 200 10.73 -6.30 14.62
N PHE A 201 9.80 -7.19 14.31
CA PHE A 201 8.70 -7.02 13.35
C PHE A 201 7.38 -7.58 13.88
N CYS A 202 6.26 -7.01 13.42
CA CYS A 202 4.93 -7.42 13.83
C CYS A 202 4.58 -8.81 13.27
N GLN A 203 4.05 -9.68 14.11
CA GLN A 203 3.68 -11.07 13.75
C GLN A 203 2.25 -11.43 14.16
N SER A 204 1.49 -10.48 14.72
CA SER A 204 0.13 -10.66 15.22
C SER A 204 -0.92 -9.93 14.36
N GLY A 205 -2.20 -10.21 14.63
CA GLY A 205 -3.30 -9.59 13.90
C GLY A 205 -3.27 -9.96 12.41
N LEU A 206 -3.39 -8.97 11.52
CA LEU A 206 -3.36 -9.20 10.09
C LEU A 206 -1.99 -9.70 9.60
N PHE A 207 -0.91 -9.34 10.30
CA PHE A 207 0.45 -9.81 10.02
C PHE A 207 0.64 -11.29 10.37
N ALA A 208 -0.27 -11.93 11.12
CA ALA A 208 -0.25 -13.39 11.29
C ALA A 208 -0.83 -14.14 10.07
N ILE A 209 -1.64 -13.45 9.25
CA ILE A 209 -2.38 -14.05 8.11
C ILE A 209 -1.61 -13.84 6.80
N VAL A 210 -1.15 -12.61 6.57
CA VAL A 210 -0.33 -12.22 5.41
C VAL A 210 0.77 -11.27 5.85
N ARG A 211 1.95 -11.30 5.23
CA ARG A 211 3.11 -10.50 5.69
C ARG A 211 2.98 -9.01 5.39
N LYS A 212 2.20 -8.66 4.36
CA LYS A 212 1.99 -7.27 3.95
C LYS A 212 0.49 -7.01 3.72
N PRO A 213 -0.32 -7.00 4.79
CA PRO A 213 -1.77 -6.84 4.67
C PRO A 213 -2.18 -5.50 4.05
N ASN A 214 -1.46 -4.42 4.37
CA ASN A 214 -1.67 -3.12 3.75
C ASN A 214 -1.39 -3.13 2.24
N TYR A 215 -0.35 -3.84 1.79
CA TYR A 215 -0.02 -3.95 0.36
C TYR A 215 -1.08 -4.79 -0.39
N ALA A 216 -1.56 -5.86 0.24
CA ALA A 216 -2.63 -6.68 -0.33
C ALA A 216 -3.95 -5.90 -0.44
N ALA A 217 -4.29 -5.14 0.61
CA ALA A 217 -5.47 -4.29 0.63
C ALA A 217 -5.39 -3.15 -0.39
N GLU A 218 -4.25 -2.46 -0.52
CA GLU A 218 -4.05 -1.41 -1.52
C GLU A 218 -4.25 -1.96 -2.95
N GLN A 219 -3.71 -3.14 -3.27
CA GLN A 219 -3.96 -3.78 -4.56
C GLN A 219 -5.46 -4.06 -4.77
N LEU A 220 -6.16 -4.54 -3.74
CA LEU A 220 -7.59 -4.80 -3.82
C LEU A 220 -8.42 -3.51 -3.98
N VAL A 221 -8.01 -2.38 -3.36
CA VAL A 221 -8.65 -1.06 -3.55
C VAL A 221 -8.70 -0.72 -5.04
N TRP A 222 -7.56 -0.80 -5.74
CA TRP A 222 -7.49 -0.38 -7.14
C TRP A 222 -8.06 -1.40 -8.13
N ILE A 223 -8.01 -2.70 -7.81
CA ILE A 223 -8.75 -3.73 -8.54
C ILE A 223 -10.26 -3.45 -8.42
N SER A 224 -10.75 -3.14 -7.22
CA SER A 224 -12.17 -2.81 -6.98
C SER A 224 -12.56 -1.51 -7.68
N PHE A 225 -11.67 -0.51 -7.68
CA PHE A 225 -11.90 0.76 -8.37
C PHE A 225 -12.08 0.57 -9.88
N TYR A 226 -11.29 -0.33 -10.47
CA TYR A 226 -11.42 -0.70 -11.88
C TYR A 226 -12.79 -1.31 -12.21
N LEU A 227 -13.40 -2.08 -11.31
CA LEU A 227 -14.72 -2.70 -11.55
C LEU A 227 -15.83 -1.68 -11.83
N PHE A 228 -15.73 -0.44 -11.33
CA PHE A 228 -16.67 0.63 -11.68
C PHE A 228 -16.63 0.99 -13.18
N SER A 229 -15.46 0.91 -13.81
CA SER A 229 -15.35 1.14 -15.26
C SER A 229 -16.04 0.03 -16.05
N VAL A 230 -15.92 -1.22 -15.60
CA VAL A 230 -16.62 -2.36 -16.20
C VAL A 230 -18.14 -2.23 -16.00
N ALA A 231 -18.56 -1.80 -14.81
CA ALA A 231 -19.96 -1.53 -14.50
C ALA A 231 -20.55 -0.42 -15.38
N ALA A 232 -19.76 0.61 -15.72
CA ALA A 232 -20.17 1.68 -16.62
C ALA A 232 -20.31 1.21 -18.08
N SER A 233 -19.41 0.36 -18.53
CA SER A 233 -19.39 -0.18 -19.90
C SER A 233 -20.35 -1.34 -20.14
N ALA A 234 -21.23 -1.67 -19.19
CA ALA A 234 -22.08 -2.86 -19.25
C ALA A 234 -23.06 -2.84 -20.44
N SER A 235 -22.60 -3.41 -21.57
CA SER A 235 -23.38 -3.86 -22.71
C SER A 235 -23.83 -5.32 -22.47
N PRO A 236 -24.90 -5.83 -23.12
CA PRO A 236 -25.35 -7.21 -22.96
C PRO A 236 -24.26 -8.28 -23.23
N SER A 237 -23.23 -7.93 -24.00
CA SER A 237 -21.98 -8.70 -24.09
C SER A 237 -21.00 -8.18 -23.03
N LEU A 238 -20.87 -8.92 -21.92
CA LEU A 238 -20.04 -8.55 -20.77
C LEU A 238 -18.55 -8.41 -21.16
N HIS A 239 -18.09 -7.21 -21.48
CA HIS A 239 -16.68 -6.93 -21.71
C HIS A 239 -16.01 -6.64 -20.35
N LEU A 240 -15.42 -7.68 -19.75
CA LEU A 240 -14.74 -7.59 -18.45
C LEU A 240 -13.43 -6.80 -18.49
N TRP A 241 -12.94 -6.46 -19.69
CA TRP A 241 -11.68 -5.78 -19.90
C TRP A 241 -11.84 -4.47 -20.69
N ASN A 242 -11.27 -3.39 -20.18
CA ASN A 242 -11.00 -2.16 -20.92
C ASN A 242 -9.59 -1.65 -20.58
N TRP A 243 -9.11 -0.67 -21.36
CA TRP A 243 -7.73 -0.17 -21.26
C TRP A 243 -7.35 0.38 -19.87
N SER A 244 -8.31 0.90 -19.10
CA SER A 244 -8.03 1.44 -17.75
C SER A 244 -7.56 0.37 -16.76
N GLY A 245 -7.81 -0.91 -17.06
CA GLY A 245 -7.32 -2.06 -16.28
C GLY A 245 -5.80 -2.14 -16.21
N CYS A 246 -5.09 -1.56 -17.17
CA CYS A 246 -3.62 -1.45 -17.11
C CYS A 246 -3.14 -0.74 -15.83
N GLY A 247 -3.92 0.22 -15.29
CA GLY A 247 -3.55 0.96 -14.08
C GLY A 247 -3.35 0.05 -12.87
N PHE A 248 -4.36 -0.75 -12.50
CA PHE A 248 -4.23 -1.65 -11.35
C PHE A 248 -3.21 -2.77 -11.62
N VAL A 249 -3.06 -3.24 -12.86
CA VAL A 249 -2.06 -4.26 -13.22
C VAL A 249 -0.64 -3.74 -12.97
N LEU A 250 -0.34 -2.54 -13.47
CA LEU A 250 0.95 -1.89 -13.25
C LEU A 250 1.20 -1.60 -11.77
N LEU A 251 0.16 -1.23 -11.03
CA LEU A 251 0.24 -1.07 -9.59
C LEU A 251 0.61 -2.39 -8.90
N CYS A 252 -0.06 -3.50 -9.23
CA CYS A 252 0.26 -4.82 -8.67
C CYS A 252 1.71 -5.23 -8.99
N MET A 253 2.22 -4.95 -10.21
CA MET A 253 3.62 -5.19 -10.57
C MET A 253 4.58 -4.33 -9.74
N LEU A 254 4.27 -3.05 -9.52
CA LEU A 254 5.04 -2.17 -8.64
C LEU A 254 5.08 -2.73 -7.20
N PHE A 255 3.94 -3.18 -6.69
CA PHE A 255 3.84 -3.80 -5.37
C PHE A 255 4.60 -5.13 -5.29
N GLN A 256 4.65 -5.93 -6.35
CA GLN A 256 5.49 -7.13 -6.41
C GLN A 256 6.98 -6.77 -6.28
N GLY A 257 7.44 -5.77 -7.02
CA GLY A 257 8.82 -5.27 -6.91
C GLY A 257 9.14 -4.67 -5.53
N SER A 258 8.27 -3.80 -5.01
CA SER A 258 8.44 -3.23 -3.67
C SER A 258 8.34 -4.28 -2.56
N GLY A 259 7.52 -5.30 -2.74
CA GLY A 259 7.38 -6.43 -1.83
C GLY A 259 8.70 -7.18 -1.73
N TRP A 260 9.24 -7.61 -2.87
CA TRP A 260 10.55 -8.26 -2.93
C TRP A 260 11.65 -7.42 -2.26
N LEU A 261 11.74 -6.12 -2.59
CA LEU A 261 12.71 -5.20 -2.01
C LEU A 261 12.62 -5.18 -0.47
N THR A 262 11.43 -4.97 0.05
CA THR A 262 11.23 -4.85 1.51
C THR A 262 11.42 -6.18 2.24
N GLU A 263 11.14 -7.32 1.61
CA GLU A 263 11.46 -8.65 2.15
C GLU A 263 12.97 -8.85 2.25
N GLN A 264 13.75 -8.49 1.22
CA GLN A 264 15.21 -8.59 1.27
C GLN A 264 15.81 -7.72 2.37
N LEU A 265 15.35 -6.47 2.49
CA LEU A 265 15.79 -5.57 3.56
C LEU A 265 15.42 -6.10 4.96
N SER A 266 14.27 -6.78 5.09
CA SER A 266 13.86 -7.39 6.36
C SER A 266 14.70 -8.62 6.71
N ILE A 267 15.05 -9.45 5.72
CA ILE A 267 15.99 -10.57 5.92
C ILE A 267 17.36 -10.05 6.37
N GLN A 268 17.88 -9.01 5.73
CA GLN A 268 19.17 -8.42 6.12
C GLN A 268 19.15 -7.86 7.54
N LYS A 269 18.00 -7.31 7.97
CA LYS A 269 17.86 -6.68 9.28
C LYS A 269 17.60 -7.67 10.42
N TYR A 270 16.80 -8.70 10.17
CA TYR A 270 16.28 -9.61 11.21
C TYR A 270 16.76 -11.06 11.07
N GLY A 271 17.49 -11.38 9.99
CA GLY A 271 18.17 -12.66 9.80
C GLY A 271 17.23 -13.87 9.70
N SER A 272 17.60 -14.95 10.39
CA SER A 272 16.89 -16.24 10.38
C SER A 272 15.45 -16.15 10.85
N LYS A 273 15.15 -15.27 11.83
CA LYS A 273 13.81 -15.10 12.38
C LYS A 273 12.79 -14.65 11.33
N TYR A 274 13.19 -13.72 10.45
CA TYR A 274 12.30 -13.29 9.36
C TYR A 274 12.15 -14.35 8.28
N ARG A 275 13.21 -15.13 7.99
CA ARG A 275 13.10 -16.28 7.08
C ARG A 275 12.12 -17.33 7.59
N GLU A 276 12.13 -17.62 8.88
CA GLU A 276 11.16 -18.53 9.48
C GLU A 276 9.73 -17.98 9.37
N TYR A 277 9.54 -16.69 9.60
CA TYR A 277 8.24 -16.04 9.39
C TYR A 277 7.76 -16.14 7.93
N GLN A 278 8.67 -16.04 6.95
CA GLN A 278 8.34 -16.20 5.53
C GLN A 278 7.84 -17.60 5.16
N THR A 279 8.25 -18.66 5.87
CA THR A 279 7.77 -20.03 5.59
C THR A 279 6.34 -20.25 6.10
N ARG A 280 5.99 -19.58 7.20
CA ARG A 280 4.70 -19.74 7.90
C ARG A 280 3.60 -18.86 7.30
N VAL A 281 3.90 -17.60 7.01
CA VAL A 281 2.89 -16.59 6.63
C VAL A 281 3.12 -16.17 5.18
N PRO A 282 2.14 -16.26 4.26
CA PRO A 282 2.29 -15.86 2.85
C PRO A 282 2.39 -14.33 2.66
N LEU A 283 2.87 -13.88 1.49
CA LEU A 283 3.14 -12.45 1.26
C LEU A 283 1.87 -11.58 1.17
N TYR A 284 0.96 -11.92 0.24
CA TYR A 284 -0.25 -11.12 -0.07
C TYR A 284 -1.57 -11.89 0.05
N VAL A 285 -1.59 -13.16 -0.33
CA VAL A 285 -2.82 -13.98 -0.37
C VAL A 285 -2.80 -14.98 0.78
N PRO A 286 -3.83 -15.01 1.65
CA PRO A 286 -3.92 -15.98 2.73
C PRO A 286 -3.86 -17.43 2.23
N ARG A 287 -3.26 -18.33 3.02
CA ARG A 287 -3.31 -19.77 2.74
C ARG A 287 -4.70 -20.29 3.15
N ILE A 288 -5.53 -20.62 2.17
CA ILE A 288 -6.87 -21.21 2.40
C ILE A 288 -6.73 -22.66 2.91
N PHE A 289 -5.67 -23.36 2.49
CA PHE A 289 -5.35 -24.72 2.92
C PHE A 289 -4.00 -24.73 3.65
N GLY A 290 -4.03 -24.86 4.97
CA GLY A 290 -2.82 -24.95 5.78
C GLY A 290 -2.21 -26.36 5.72
N ARG A 291 -0.90 -26.48 5.51
CA ARG A 291 -0.17 -27.67 5.95
C ARG A 291 -0.24 -27.71 7.48
N ARG A 292 -1.01 -28.65 8.01
CA ARG A 292 -0.90 -29.09 9.40
C ARG A 292 0.49 -29.69 9.51
N ASN A 293 1.47 -28.92 10.01
CA ASN A 293 2.76 -29.51 10.35
C ASN A 293 2.50 -30.43 11.55
N GLU A 294 2.54 -31.72 11.27
CA GLU A 294 2.73 -32.79 12.26
C GLU A 294 3.90 -32.36 13.15
N THR A 295 3.56 -32.00 14.38
CA THR A 295 4.54 -31.81 15.43
C THR A 295 5.03 -33.21 15.79
N SER A 296 6.35 -33.34 15.82
CA SER A 296 7.08 -34.52 16.21
C SER A 296 6.72 -34.94 17.64
N ASP A 297 5.73 -35.83 17.78
CA ASP A 297 5.69 -36.79 18.87
C ASP A 297 6.48 -38.02 18.41
N LYS A 298 7.79 -37.98 18.66
CA LYS A 298 8.62 -39.18 18.83
C LYS A 298 9.61 -38.90 19.95
N THR A 299 9.09 -38.86 21.16
CA THR A 299 9.79 -39.43 22.31
C THR A 299 9.45 -40.91 22.33
N ASP A 300 10.43 -41.74 22.00
CA ASP A 300 10.67 -43.07 22.57
C ASP A 300 12.19 -43.29 22.54
#